data_AF-A0A7Z9XMZ7-F1
#
_entry.id   AF-A0A7Z9XMZ7-F1
#
_cell.length_a   1.000
_cell.length_b   1.000
_cell.length_c   1.000
_cell.angle_alpha   90.00
_cell.angle_beta   90.00
_cell.angle_gamma   90.00
#
_symmetry.space_group_name_H-M   'P 1'
#
loop_
_entity.id
_entity.type
_entity.pdbx_description
1 polymer ?
#
loop_
_entity_poly.entity_id
_entity_poly.type
_entity_poly.pdbx_seq_one_letter_code
_entity_poly.pdbx_strand_id
1 'polypeptide(L)'
;MTRIMTKDSPLTRRETEILGLIAQGLSNDDIAQQLHISTNTVKVHVRNIFEKMGVQSRTEASIEAVKRGWVEVPGLSMEEKEKPQPPAWEPLTAALSPWWWGVLIAIFAAALGMAFWPAQTFYATTDAPAFTTDMALPVSAPSPRVDTPRWSLLSPM
;
A
#
# COMPACT_ATOMS: atom_id res chain seq x y z
N MET A 1 -10.42 -5.44 33.85
CA MET A 1 -10.17 -6.90 33.95
C MET A 1 -9.03 -7.25 33.02
N THR A 2 -7.90 -7.74 33.53
CA THR A 2 -6.81 -8.30 32.70
C THR A 2 -7.25 -9.67 32.17
N ARG A 3 -7.28 -9.86 30.84
CA ARG A 3 -7.58 -11.16 30.24
C ARG A 3 -6.33 -12.04 30.33
N ILE A 4 -6.45 -13.21 30.98
CA ILE A 4 -5.34 -14.16 31.09
C ILE A 4 -5.58 -15.32 30.11
N MET A 5 -4.71 -15.49 29.11
CA MET A 5 -4.75 -16.59 28.15
C MET A 5 -3.73 -17.67 28.53
N THR A 6 -4.14 -18.61 29.41
CA THR A 6 -3.23 -19.55 30.10
C THR A 6 -3.06 -20.91 29.40
N LYS A 7 -3.14 -21.01 28.07
CA LYS A 7 -3.17 -22.36 27.45
C LYS A 7 -1.82 -23.09 27.51
N ASP A 8 -0.68 -22.37 27.52
CA ASP A 8 0.67 -22.97 27.39
C ASP A 8 1.73 -22.42 28.37
N SER A 9 1.35 -21.74 29.46
CA SER A 9 2.32 -21.19 30.43
C SER A 9 2.71 -22.24 31.48
N PRO A 10 4.00 -22.37 31.85
CA PRO A 10 4.45 -23.23 32.96
C PRO A 10 4.11 -22.63 34.36
N LEU A 11 3.47 -21.47 34.39
CA LEU A 11 3.09 -20.77 35.61
C LEU A 11 1.73 -21.24 36.12
N THR A 12 1.61 -21.35 37.44
CA THR A 12 0.32 -21.57 38.10
C THR A 12 -0.58 -20.35 37.94
N ARG A 13 -1.90 -20.53 38.12
CA ARG A 13 -2.88 -19.43 38.06
C ARG A 13 -2.48 -18.22 38.91
N ARG A 14 -2.02 -18.46 40.14
CA ARG A 14 -1.61 -17.39 41.06
C ARG A 14 -0.33 -16.69 40.61
N GLU A 15 0.61 -17.45 40.06
CA GLU A 15 1.83 -16.89 39.48
C GLU A 15 1.54 -16.05 38.23
N THR A 16 0.60 -16.47 37.38
CA THR A 16 0.18 -15.68 36.22
C THR A 16 -0.52 -14.39 36.63
N GLU A 17 -1.36 -14.44 37.68
CA GLU A 17 -2.00 -13.24 38.23
C GLU A 17 -0.98 -12.24 38.76
N ILE A 18 0.00 -12.71 39.55
CA ILE A 18 1.10 -11.88 40.05
C ILE A 18 1.93 -11.32 38.90
N LEU A 19 2.27 -12.13 37.89
CA LEU A 19 2.99 -11.68 36.69
C LEU A 19 2.21 -10.59 35.93
N GLY A 20 0.88 -10.71 35.88
CA GLY A 20 0.00 -9.69 35.31
C GLY A 20 0.10 -8.33 36.01
N LEU A 21 0.19 -8.34 37.34
CA LEU A 21 0.38 -7.12 38.13
C LEU A 21 1.81 -6.58 38.01
N ILE A 22 2.81 -7.48 37.86
CA ILE A 22 4.19 -7.08 37.60
C ILE A 22 4.29 -6.30 36.29
N ALA A 23 3.68 -6.81 35.23
CA ALA A 23 3.69 -6.22 33.90
C ALA A 23 2.94 -4.87 33.84
N GLN A 24 1.99 -4.64 34.76
CA GLN A 24 1.33 -3.34 34.96
C GLN A 24 2.20 -2.34 35.77
N GLY A 25 3.35 -2.76 36.28
CA GLY A 25 4.27 -1.88 37.02
C GLY A 25 4.03 -1.79 38.53
N LEU A 26 3.13 -2.59 39.11
CA LEU A 26 2.81 -2.53 40.54
C LEU A 26 3.96 -3.01 41.44
N SER A 27 4.25 -2.30 42.53
CA SER A 27 5.28 -2.73 43.48
C SER A 27 4.87 -4.02 44.20
N ASN A 28 5.81 -4.70 44.86
CA ASN A 28 5.49 -5.91 45.63
C ASN A 28 4.52 -5.62 46.78
N ASP A 29 4.54 -4.40 47.33
CA ASP A 29 3.63 -3.98 48.38
C ASP A 29 2.22 -3.71 47.82
N ASP A 30 2.11 -3.10 46.65
CA ASP A 30 0.81 -2.90 45.99
C ASP A 30 0.19 -4.24 45.58
N ILE A 31 1.01 -5.17 45.06
CA ILE A 31 0.59 -6.53 44.75
C ILE A 31 0.10 -7.24 46.01
N ALA A 32 0.84 -7.13 47.11
CA ALA A 32 0.47 -7.73 48.40
C ALA A 32 -0.90 -7.21 48.88
N GLN A 33 -1.12 -5.90 48.78
CA GLN A 33 -2.39 -5.27 49.11
C GLN A 33 -3.52 -5.74 48.19
N GLN A 34 -3.32 -5.72 46.87
CA GLN A 34 -4.37 -6.10 45.92
C GLN A 34 -4.77 -7.57 46.02
N LEU A 35 -3.81 -8.42 46.37
CA LEU A 35 -3.99 -9.87 46.46
C LEU A 35 -4.29 -10.37 47.88
N HIS A 36 -4.37 -9.46 48.86
CA HIS A 36 -4.57 -9.73 50.30
C HIS A 36 -3.60 -10.77 50.86
N ILE A 37 -2.30 -10.65 50.55
CA ILE A 37 -1.22 -11.53 51.04
C ILE A 37 -0.05 -10.72 51.58
N SER A 38 0.92 -11.37 52.24
CA SER A 38 2.11 -10.65 52.73
C SER A 38 3.09 -10.31 51.60
N THR A 39 3.82 -9.19 51.73
CA THR A 39 4.91 -8.82 50.80
C THR A 39 5.97 -9.93 50.69
N ASN A 40 6.25 -10.66 51.79
CA ASN A 40 7.18 -11.79 51.77
C ASN A 40 6.67 -12.93 50.89
N THR A 41 5.38 -13.22 50.94
CA THR A 41 4.73 -14.20 50.05
C THR A 41 4.85 -13.78 48.59
N VAL A 42 4.63 -12.49 48.28
CA VAL A 42 4.82 -11.95 46.93
C VAL A 42 6.27 -12.13 46.47
N LYS A 43 7.26 -11.80 47.30
CA LYS A 43 8.69 -11.98 46.95
C LYS A 43 9.03 -13.43 46.61
N VAL A 44 8.48 -14.39 47.35
CA VAL A 44 8.65 -15.82 47.06
C VAL A 44 8.03 -16.18 45.71
N HIS A 45 6.80 -15.74 45.44
CA HIS A 45 6.16 -15.97 44.15
C HIS A 45 6.92 -15.33 42.99
N VAL A 46 7.40 -14.09 43.13
CA VAL A 46 8.20 -13.38 42.12
C VAL A 46 9.47 -14.17 41.79
N ARG A 47 10.18 -14.66 42.81
CA ARG A 47 11.36 -15.50 42.61
C ARG A 47 11.03 -16.77 41.84
N ASN A 48 9.98 -17.49 42.23
CA ASN A 48 9.57 -18.72 41.56
C ASN A 48 9.15 -18.46 40.10
N ILE A 49 8.47 -17.33 39.84
CA ILE A 49 8.13 -16.90 38.48
C ILE A 49 9.42 -16.70 37.67
N PHE A 50 10.40 -15.96 38.21
CA PHE A 50 11.65 -15.70 37.50
C PHE A 50 12.42 -16.99 37.20
N GLU A 51 12.51 -17.89 38.17
CA GLU A 51 13.13 -19.21 38.01
C GLU A 51 12.41 -20.04 36.93
N LYS A 52 11.07 -20.07 36.93
CA LYS A 52 10.28 -20.82 35.94
C LYS A 52 10.33 -20.22 34.53
N MET A 53 10.48 -18.90 34.41
CA MET A 53 10.58 -18.22 33.12
C MET A 53 12.02 -18.15 32.60
N GLY A 54 13.02 -18.40 33.45
CA GLY A 54 14.43 -18.28 33.10
C GLY A 54 14.91 -16.84 32.95
N VAL A 55 14.27 -15.88 33.63
CA VAL A 55 14.59 -14.45 33.57
C VAL A 55 15.25 -13.99 34.87
N GLN A 56 16.01 -12.89 34.81
CA GLN A 56 16.75 -12.38 35.96
C GLN A 56 16.21 -11.05 36.50
N SER A 57 15.42 -10.34 35.70
CA SER A 57 14.91 -9.03 36.08
C SER A 57 13.41 -8.90 35.91
N ARG A 58 12.83 -7.96 36.67
CA ARG A 58 11.42 -7.60 36.59
C ARG A 58 11.03 -7.07 35.21
N THR A 59 11.90 -6.26 34.61
CA THR A 59 11.69 -5.70 33.28
C THR A 59 11.70 -6.81 32.22
N GLU A 60 12.68 -7.70 32.29
CA GLU A 60 12.76 -8.88 31.41
C GLU A 60 11.53 -9.78 31.56
N ALA A 61 11.09 -10.04 32.79
CA ALA A 61 9.88 -10.80 33.06
C ALA A 61 8.64 -10.18 32.40
N SER A 62 8.51 -8.85 32.49
CA SER A 62 7.39 -8.11 31.92
C SER A 62 7.40 -8.17 30.38
N ILE A 63 8.57 -7.98 29.77
CA ILE A 63 8.75 -8.08 28.32
C ILE A 63 8.42 -9.48 27.82
N GLU A 64 8.93 -10.51 28.50
CA GLU A 64 8.74 -11.89 28.09
C GLU A 64 7.28 -12.34 28.23
N ALA A 65 6.59 -11.89 29.29
CA ALA A 65 5.17 -12.15 29.48
C ALA A 65 4.30 -11.62 28.33
N VAL A 66 4.62 -10.41 27.84
CA VAL A 66 3.93 -9.78 26.70
C VAL A 66 4.28 -10.50 25.40
N LYS A 67 5.57 -10.78 25.16
CA LYS A 67 6.02 -11.50 23.96
C LYS A 67 5.36 -12.87 23.80
N ARG A 68 5.18 -13.60 24.90
CA ARG A 68 4.54 -14.93 24.91
C ARG A 68 3.02 -14.87 24.95
N GLY A 69 2.43 -13.68 25.04
CA GLY A 69 0.97 -13.50 25.11
C GLY A 69 0.34 -14.03 26.42
N TRP A 70 1.13 -14.20 27.48
CA TRP A 70 0.62 -14.68 28.77
C TRP A 70 -0.12 -13.61 29.55
N VAL A 71 0.28 -12.35 29.36
CA VAL A 71 -0.32 -11.17 29.97
C VAL A 71 -0.62 -10.15 28.88
N GLU A 72 -1.86 -9.69 28.85
CA GLU A 72 -2.28 -8.55 28.04
C GLU A 72 -2.28 -7.30 28.94
N VAL A 73 -1.33 -6.39 28.73
CA VAL A 73 -1.25 -5.14 29.51
C VAL A 73 -2.24 -4.13 28.90
N PRO A 74 -3.26 -3.68 29.64
CA PRO A 74 -4.21 -2.67 29.15
C PRO A 74 -3.43 -1.38 28.82
N GLY A 75 -3.35 -1.01 27.54
CA GLY A 75 -2.58 0.14 27.05
C GLY A 75 -1.36 -0.19 26.18
N LEU A 76 -0.86 -1.44 26.21
CA LEU A 76 0.04 -2.01 25.18
C LEU A 76 -0.67 -3.01 24.28
N SER A 77 -1.96 -3.24 24.50
CA SER A 77 -2.86 -3.31 23.37
C SER A 77 -2.52 -2.11 22.50
N MET A 78 -1.64 -2.32 21.52
CA MET A 78 -1.82 -1.73 20.21
C MET A 78 -3.32 -1.65 20.11
N GLU A 79 -3.87 -0.44 20.09
CA GLU A 79 -5.10 -0.28 19.36
C GLU A 79 -4.82 -1.10 18.11
N GLU A 80 -5.45 -2.27 18.00
CA GLU A 80 -5.82 -2.75 16.71
C GLU A 80 -6.67 -1.59 16.24
N LYS A 81 -5.99 -0.60 15.64
CA LYS A 81 -6.61 0.46 14.89
C LYS A 81 -7.44 -0.36 13.96
N GLU A 82 -8.71 -0.45 14.32
CA GLU A 82 -9.77 -0.96 13.50
C GLU A 82 -9.40 -0.50 12.11
N LYS A 83 -8.97 -1.47 11.29
CA LYS A 83 -8.34 -1.22 9.99
C LYS A 83 -9.17 -0.12 9.35
N PRO A 84 -8.61 1.09 9.09
CA PRO A 84 -9.44 2.25 8.83
C PRO A 84 -10.46 1.86 7.78
N GLN A 85 -11.73 1.82 8.19
CA GLN A 85 -12.81 1.53 7.28
C GLN A 85 -12.65 2.57 6.19
N PRO A 86 -12.41 2.14 4.93
CA PRO A 86 -12.01 3.08 3.90
C PRO A 86 -13.03 4.20 3.87
N PRO A 87 -12.59 5.46 3.75
CA PRO A 87 -13.51 6.57 3.77
C PRO A 87 -14.59 6.30 2.73
N ALA A 88 -15.83 6.71 3.01
CA ALA A 88 -17.00 6.50 2.15
C ALA A 88 -16.85 7.06 0.69
N TRP A 89 -15.69 7.64 0.37
CA TRP A 89 -15.31 8.15 -0.95
C TRP A 89 -14.14 7.38 -1.61
N GLU A 90 -13.83 6.14 -1.21
CA GLU A 90 -12.96 5.28 -2.05
C GLU A 90 -13.47 5.29 -3.51
N PRO A 91 -12.67 5.72 -4.50
CA PRO A 91 -13.07 5.56 -5.89
C PRO A 91 -13.12 4.06 -6.19
N LEU A 92 -14.10 3.66 -7.00
CA LEU A 92 -14.46 2.30 -7.43
C LEU A 92 -13.31 1.43 -8.01
N THR A 93 -12.06 1.89 -7.98
CA THR A 93 -10.88 1.22 -8.53
C THR A 93 -10.25 0.18 -7.58
N ALA A 94 -10.51 0.23 -6.27
CA ALA A 94 -9.97 -0.75 -5.31
C ALA A 94 -10.55 -2.17 -5.49
N ALA A 95 -11.66 -2.30 -6.21
CA ALA A 95 -12.35 -3.57 -6.48
C ALA A 95 -12.30 -4.01 -7.96
N LEU A 96 -11.52 -3.36 -8.83
CA LEU A 96 -11.34 -3.82 -10.21
C LEU A 96 -10.23 -4.87 -10.26
N SER A 97 -10.64 -6.13 -10.24
CA SER A 97 -9.79 -7.30 -10.40
C SER A 97 -9.00 -7.28 -11.74
N PRO A 98 -7.84 -7.96 -11.85
CA PRO A 98 -6.86 -7.78 -12.93
C PRO A 98 -7.28 -8.17 -14.36
N TRP A 99 -8.51 -8.62 -14.58
CA TRP A 99 -9.00 -9.10 -15.88
C TRP A 99 -9.27 -7.97 -16.90
N TRP A 100 -9.51 -6.73 -16.43
CA TRP A 100 -9.69 -5.57 -17.32
C TRP A 100 -8.44 -5.19 -18.09
N TRP A 101 -7.25 -5.39 -17.51
CA TRP A 101 -5.99 -5.20 -18.24
C TRP A 101 -5.83 -6.24 -19.36
N GLY A 102 -6.29 -7.47 -19.14
CA GLY A 102 -6.35 -8.49 -20.18
C GLY A 102 -7.28 -8.11 -21.34
N VAL A 103 -8.45 -7.51 -21.05
CA VAL A 103 -9.40 -7.04 -22.08
C VAL A 103 -8.85 -5.82 -22.83
N LEU A 104 -8.20 -4.87 -22.16
CA LEU A 104 -7.55 -3.72 -22.81
C LEU A 104 -6.38 -4.16 -23.70
N ILE A 105 -5.57 -5.14 -23.27
CA ILE A 105 -4.51 -5.73 -24.08
C ILE A 105 -5.10 -6.48 -25.29
N ALA A 106 -6.22 -7.19 -25.15
CA ALA A 106 -6.88 -7.89 -26.25
C ALA A 106 -7.46 -6.90 -27.30
N ILE A 107 -8.08 -5.80 -26.86
CA ILE A 107 -8.57 -4.73 -27.76
C ILE A 107 -7.41 -4.04 -28.46
N PHE A 108 -6.31 -3.76 -27.73
CA PHE A 108 -5.12 -3.14 -28.29
C PHE A 108 -4.40 -4.07 -29.29
N ALA A 109 -4.32 -5.37 -29.00
CA ALA A 109 -3.78 -6.38 -29.93
C ALA A 109 -4.65 -6.54 -31.18
N ALA A 110 -5.98 -6.49 -31.05
CA ALA A 110 -6.90 -6.50 -32.18
C ALA A 110 -6.74 -5.24 -33.06
N ALA A 111 -6.53 -4.07 -32.47
CA ALA A 111 -6.30 -2.82 -33.19
C ALA A 111 -4.91 -2.78 -33.88
N LEU A 112 -3.87 -3.32 -33.24
CA LEU A 112 -2.53 -3.44 -33.85
C LEU A 112 -2.47 -4.52 -34.95
N GLY A 113 -3.30 -5.56 -34.86
CA GLY A 113 -3.45 -6.56 -35.93
C GLY A 113 -4.07 -6.00 -37.22
N MET A 114 -4.85 -4.92 -37.16
CA MET A 114 -5.42 -4.27 -38.35
C MET A 114 -4.46 -3.28 -39.04
N ALA A 115 -3.48 -2.74 -38.34
CA ALA A 115 -2.58 -1.72 -38.89
C ALA A 115 -1.25 -2.29 -39.43
N PHE A 116 -0.95 -3.58 -39.17
CA PHE A 116 0.30 -4.23 -39.60
C PHE A 116 0.01 -5.53 -40.38
N TRP A 117 -0.81 -5.44 -41.43
CA TRP A 117 -0.82 -6.45 -42.49
C TRP A 117 0.00 -5.94 -43.68
N PRO A 118 1.30 -6.28 -43.79
CA PRO A 118 2.02 -6.08 -45.02
C PRO A 118 1.69 -7.21 -46.00
N ALA A 119 1.31 -6.79 -47.19
CA ALA A 119 1.44 -7.49 -48.47
C ALA A 119 0.59 -8.75 -48.69
N GLN A 120 -0.32 -8.65 -49.66
CA GLN A 120 -0.35 -9.50 -50.87
C GLN A 120 -1.39 -8.91 -51.83
N THR A 121 -1.00 -8.02 -52.75
CA THR A 121 -0.52 -8.27 -54.14
C THR A 121 -1.58 -8.83 -55.09
N PHE A 122 -1.99 -7.95 -56.03
CA PHE A 122 -2.42 -8.13 -57.44
C PHE A 122 -3.21 -9.42 -57.81
N TYR A 123 -4.34 -9.37 -58.53
CA TYR A 123 -4.47 -8.97 -59.94
C TYR A 123 -5.94 -8.90 -60.40
N ALA A 124 -6.15 -8.09 -61.46
CA ALA A 124 -7.18 -8.20 -62.50
C ALA A 124 -8.63 -7.93 -62.05
N THR A 125 -9.50 -7.22 -62.77
CA THR A 125 -9.73 -7.03 -64.21
C THR A 125 -10.89 -5.99 -64.25
N THR A 126 -11.10 -5.03 -65.16
CA THR A 126 -11.38 -5.11 -66.60
C THR A 126 -11.95 -3.73 -67.02
N ASP A 127 -11.61 -3.33 -68.25
CA ASP A 127 -12.26 -2.39 -69.19
C ASP A 127 -12.23 -0.85 -69.03
N ALA A 128 -11.75 -0.25 -70.12
CA ALA A 128 -11.66 1.16 -70.54
C ALA A 128 -13.05 1.67 -71.08
N PRO A 129 -13.22 2.87 -71.72
CA PRO A 129 -12.23 3.83 -72.21
C PRO A 129 -12.56 5.35 -72.14
N ALA A 130 -11.57 6.15 -72.55
CA ALA A 130 -11.67 7.44 -73.25
C ALA A 130 -12.28 8.65 -72.53
N PHE A 131 -11.40 9.50 -71.99
CA PHE A 131 -11.54 10.95 -72.19
C PHE A 131 -10.15 11.61 -72.21
N THR A 132 -9.61 11.73 -73.42
CA THR A 132 -8.52 12.64 -73.74
C THR A 132 -9.03 14.08 -73.65
N THR A 133 -8.42 14.90 -72.81
CA THR A 133 -8.40 16.37 -72.88
C THR A 133 -7.10 16.77 -72.21
N ASP A 134 -5.99 16.85 -72.94
CA ASP A 134 -5.60 18.00 -73.76
C ASP A 134 -5.77 19.33 -73.00
N MET A 135 -4.75 19.67 -72.23
CA MET A 135 -4.37 21.07 -72.05
C MET A 135 -2.86 21.13 -71.79
N ALA A 136 -2.12 21.20 -72.89
CA ALA A 136 -0.84 21.88 -72.87
C ALA A 136 -1.07 23.37 -72.55
N LEU A 137 -0.30 23.94 -71.61
CA LEU A 137 0.64 25.03 -71.86
C LEU A 137 1.28 25.52 -70.52
N PRO A 138 2.58 25.88 -70.53
CA PRO A 138 3.30 26.35 -69.34
C PRO A 138 3.00 27.82 -69.07
N VAL A 139 2.31 28.14 -67.98
CA VAL A 139 2.13 29.52 -67.55
C VAL A 139 3.34 29.97 -66.73
N SER A 140 4.00 31.00 -67.27
CA SER A 140 5.18 31.69 -66.74
C SER A 140 5.00 32.14 -65.29
N ALA A 141 6.06 32.01 -64.49
CA ALA A 141 6.17 32.59 -63.15
C ALA A 141 6.35 34.12 -63.21
N PRO A 142 5.55 34.92 -62.47
CA PRO A 142 5.87 36.33 -62.22
C PRO A 142 6.77 36.52 -60.98
N SER A 143 7.63 37.52 -61.09
CA SER A 143 8.81 37.95 -60.33
C SER A 143 8.75 38.01 -58.78
N PRO A 144 9.92 37.98 -58.11
CA PRO A 144 10.03 38.07 -56.65
C PRO A 144 9.51 39.40 -56.11
N ARG A 145 8.69 39.34 -55.05
CA ARG A 145 8.25 40.51 -54.29
C ARG A 145 9.44 41.09 -53.53
N VAL A 146 9.79 42.33 -53.83
CA VAL A 146 10.69 43.13 -53.00
C VAL A 146 9.83 43.80 -51.93
N ASP A 147 9.67 43.14 -50.79
CA ASP A 147 9.06 43.74 -49.61
C ASP A 147 10.12 44.62 -48.94
N THR A 148 10.19 45.89 -49.35
CA THR A 148 11.00 46.90 -48.66
C THR A 148 10.38 47.19 -47.28
N PRO A 149 11.15 47.12 -46.18
CA PRO A 149 10.58 47.30 -44.87
C PRO A 149 10.16 48.74 -44.62
N ARG A 150 8.94 48.91 -44.11
CA ARG A 150 8.17 50.16 -43.95
C ARG A 150 8.88 51.27 -43.16
N TRP A 151 9.91 50.94 -42.37
CA TRP A 151 10.67 51.92 -41.58
C TRP A 151 11.66 52.75 -42.41
N SER A 152 11.91 52.37 -43.67
CA SER A 152 12.73 53.15 -44.62
C SER A 152 12.10 54.50 -45.04
N LEU A 153 10.86 54.78 -44.63
CA LEU A 153 10.12 56.02 -44.92
C LEU A 153 10.08 57.03 -43.76
N LEU A 154 10.75 56.74 -42.63
CA LEU A 154 10.85 57.67 -41.50
C LEU A 154 12.29 58.17 -41.33
N SER A 155 12.71 59.04 -42.24
CA SER A 155 13.86 59.91 -42.05
C SER A 155 13.42 61.37 -42.16
N PRO A 156 13.37 62.10 -41.04
CA PRO A 156 13.57 63.53 -41.05
C PRO A 156 14.80 63.95 -40.24
N MET A 157 15.54 64.83 -40.91
CA MET A 157 16.67 65.74 -40.58
C MET A 157 17.08 65.94 -39.12
#